data_AF-A0A662DXU7-F1
#
_entry.id   AF-A0A662DXU7-F1
#
_cell.length_a   1.000
_cell.length_b   1.000
_cell.length_c   1.000
_cell.angle_alpha   90.00
_cell.angle_beta   90.00
_cell.angle_gamma   90.00
#
_symmetry.space_group_name_H-M   'P 1'
#
loop_
_entity.id
_entity.type
_entity.pdbx_description
1 polymer ?
#
loop_
_entity_poly.entity_id
_entity_poly.type
_entity_poly.pdbx_seq_one_letter_code
_entity_poly.pdbx_strand_id
1 'polypeptide(L)' 'MTDEQQILLGGNKTGEHILLNPAMANRHGLITGATGTGKTVTLQLLAEAFSRQMKWVEGIIIFSTI' A
#
# COMPACT_ATOMS: atom_id res chain seq x y z
N MET A 1 13.38 -14.79 -10.67
CA MET A 1 13.43 -13.50 -9.96
C MET A 1 12.01 -13.25 -9.50
N THR A 2 11.75 -13.40 -8.20
CA THR A 2 10.41 -13.36 -7.63
C THR A 2 9.77 -12.01 -7.93
N ASP A 3 8.60 -12.04 -8.56
CA ASP A 3 7.76 -10.89 -8.87
C ASP A 3 7.10 -10.43 -7.56
N GLU A 4 7.91 -9.95 -6.62
CA GLU A 4 7.43 -9.47 -5.33
C GLU A 4 6.66 -8.18 -5.60
N GLN A 5 5.33 -8.25 -5.49
CA GLN A 5 4.49 -7.06 -5.50
C GLN A 5 4.90 -6.18 -4.31
N GLN A 6 5.69 -5.15 -4.57
CA GLN A 6 6.21 -4.22 -3.56
C GLN A 6 5.34 -2.95 -3.49
N ILE A 7 5.15 -2.40 -2.28
CA ILE A 7 4.49 -1.10 -2.09
C ILE A 7 5.55 -0.01 -2.23
N LEU A 8 5.30 1.00 -3.07
CA LEU A 8 6.10 2.22 -3.08
C LEU A 8 5.73 3.09 -1.87
N LEU A 9 6.68 3.36 -0.97
CA LEU A 9 6.49 4.25 0.17
C LEU A 9 6.87 5.70 -0.12
N GLY A 10 7.84 5.92 -1.01
CA GLY A 10 8.33 7.24 -1.37
C GLY A 10 9.73 7.20 -1.96
N GLY A 11 10.37 8.38 -2.05
CA GLY A 11 11.74 8.53 -2.54
C GLY A 11 12.65 9.18 -1.50
N ASN A 12 13.94 8.86 -1.54
CA ASN A 12 14.95 9.53 -0.75
C ASN A 12 15.54 10.76 -1.48
N LYS A 13 16.50 11.45 -0.86
CA LYS A 13 17.15 12.64 -1.43
C LYS A 13 18.01 12.35 -2.67
N THR A 14 18.40 11.09 -2.88
CA THR A 14 19.19 10.63 -4.03
C THR A 14 18.31 10.16 -5.19
N GLY A 15 16.98 10.20 -5.03
CA GLY A 15 16.02 9.80 -6.06
C GLY A 15 15.73 8.29 -6.08
N GLU A 16 16.23 7.54 -5.12
CA GLU A 16 15.96 6.11 -5.02
C GLU A 16 14.58 5.85 -4.40
N HIS A 17 13.88 4.86 -4.93
CA HIS A 17 12.58 4.45 -4.44
C HIS A 17 12.72 3.60 -3.19
N ILE A 18 11.95 3.95 -2.16
CA ILE A 18 11.80 3.16 -0.95
C ILE A 18 10.59 2.24 -1.14
N LEU A 19 10.87 0.94 -1.17
CA LEU A 19 9.89 -0.11 -1.42
C LEU A 19 9.67 -0.93 -0.15
N LEU A 20 8.42 -1.32 0.09
CA LEU A 20 8.02 -2.18 1.21
C LEU A 20 7.53 -3.52 0.67
N ASN A 21 8.14 -4.61 1.15
CA ASN A 21 7.60 -5.95 0.95
C ASN A 21 6.36 -6.12 1.86
N PRO A 22 5.16 -6.38 1.31
CA PRO A 22 3.92 -6.43 2.08
C PRO A 22 3.88 -7.61 3.05
N ALA A 23 4.52 -8.72 2.70
CA ALA A 23 4.62 -9.90 3.57
C ALA A 23 5.49 -9.64 4.82
N MET A 24 6.37 -8.63 4.75
CA MET A 24 7.21 -8.18 5.86
C MET A 24 6.64 -6.95 6.59
N ALA A 25 5.47 -6.45 6.17
CA ALA A 25 4.87 -5.28 6.79
C ALA A 25 4.29 -5.61 8.17
N ASN A 26 4.65 -4.80 9.18
CA ASN A 26 4.08 -4.93 10.51
C ASN A 26 2.64 -4.40 10.54
N ARG A 27 1.77 -5.08 11.31
CA ARG A 27 0.39 -4.61 11.55
C ARG A 27 0.29 -3.33 12.40
N HIS A 28 1.39 -2.92 13.01
CA HIS A 28 1.49 -1.70 13.79
C HIS A 28 2.52 -0.79 13.13
N GLY A 29 2.13 0.46 12.91
CA GLY A 29 2.99 1.49 12.34
C GLY A 29 2.62 2.86 12.90
N LEU A 30 3.54 3.81 12.79
CA LEU A 30 3.35 5.18 13.27
C LEU A 30 3.61 6.15 12.11
N ILE A 31 2.63 7.03 11.85
CA ILE A 31 2.79 8.14 10.91
C ILE A 31 2.57 9.43 11.70
N THR A 32 3.62 10.25 11.78
CA THR A 32 3.63 11.49 12.57
C THR A 32 4.20 12.65 11.75
N GLY A 33 3.98 13.88 12.22
CA GLY A 33 4.34 15.12 11.52
C GLY A 33 3.43 16.29 11.89
N ALA A 34 3.80 17.51 11.50
CA ALA A 34 3.00 18.72 11.73
C ALA A 34 1.70 18.75 10.89
N THR A 35 0.77 19.63 11.21
CA THR A 35 -0.45 19.81 10.39
C THR A 35 -0.06 20.24 8.97
N GLY A 36 -0.71 19.63 7.96
CA GLY A 36 -0.40 19.91 6.55
C GLY A 36 0.75 19.10 5.95
N THR A 37 1.45 18.24 6.70
CA THR A 37 2.56 17.40 6.16
C THR A 37 2.08 16.10 5.48
N GLY A 38 0.81 16.03 5.07
CA GLY A 38 0.31 14.90 4.28
C GLY A 38 0.00 13.60 5.05
N LYS A 39 0.02 13.58 6.40
CA LYS A 39 -0.25 12.35 7.20
C LYS A 39 -1.49 11.57 6.77
N THR A 40 -2.62 12.27 6.55
CA THR A 40 -3.88 11.67 6.11
C THR A 40 -3.75 11.04 4.73
N VAL A 41 -3.11 11.77 3.79
CA VAL A 41 -2.89 11.29 2.42
C VAL A 41 -1.95 10.09 2.40
N THR A 42 -0.91 10.10 3.24
CA THR A 42 0.00 8.94 3.41
C THR A 42 -0.76 7.70 3.87
N LEU A 43 -1.63 7.82 4.88
CA LEU A 43 -2.45 6.68 5.34
C LEU A 43 -3.40 6.18 4.26
N GLN A 44 -4.02 7.07 3.49
CA GLN A 44 -4.91 6.70 2.38
C GLN A 44 -4.17 5.92 1.29
N LEU A 45 -3.01 6.42 0.85
CA LEU A 45 -2.18 5.76 -0.15
C LEU A 45 -1.68 4.38 0.31
N LEU A 46 -1.29 4.26 1.58
CA LEU A 46 -0.89 2.99 2.16
C LEU A 46 -2.05 1.99 2.17
N ALA A 47 -3.23 2.40 2.64
CA ALA A 47 -4.40 1.53 2.66
C ALA A 47 -4.80 1.04 1.25
N GLU A 48 -4.74 1.94 0.26
CA GLU A 48 -5.02 1.61 -1.14
C GLU A 48 -3.98 0.65 -1.72
N ALA A 49 -2.68 0.86 -1.42
CA ALA A 49 -1.61 -0.01 -1.88
C ALA A 49 -1.70 -1.41 -1.27
N PHE A 50 -1.99 -1.52 0.03
CA PHE A 50 -2.24 -2.81 0.68
C PHE A 50 -3.46 -3.51 0.09
N SER A 51 -4.55 -2.79 -0.17
CA SER A 51 -5.75 -3.36 -0.79
C SER A 51 -5.48 -3.90 -2.20
N ARG A 52 -4.64 -3.21 -2.99
CA ARG A 52 -4.25 -3.67 -4.33
C ARG A 52 -3.40 -4.94 -4.29
N GLN A 53 -2.56 -5.11 -3.28
CA GLN A 53 -1.69 -6.29 -3.16
C GLN A 53 -2.40 -7.48 -2.54
N MET A 54 -3.36 -7.21 -1.65
CA MET A 54 -4.29 -8.23 -1.19
C MET A 54 -5.26 -8.69 -2.28
N LYS A 55 -5.01 -8.43 -3.58
CA LYS A 55 -5.88 -8.73 -4.74
C LYS A 55 -6.81 -9.89 -4.40
N TRP A 56 -8.04 -9.53 -4.03
CA TRP A 56 -9.18 -10.40 -4.19
C TRP A 56 -9.13 -10.82 -5.65
N VAL A 57 -9.07 -12.13 -5.85
CA VAL A 57 -9.06 -12.76 -7.18
C VAL A 57 -10.08 -12.05 -8.06
N GLU A 58 -9.65 -11.65 -9.24
CA GLU A 58 -10.46 -10.94 -10.20
C GLU A 58 -11.80 -11.67 -10.41
N GLY A 59 -12.92 -11.00 -10.13
CA GLY A 59 -14.25 -11.39 -10.56
C GLY A 59 -14.95 -12.49 -9.76
N ILE A 60 -15.84 -12.09 -8.83
CA ILE A 60 -17.21 -12.64 -8.70
C ILE A 60 -18.04 -11.55 -7.99
N ILE A 61 -18.43 -10.56 -8.78
CA ILE A 61 -19.78 -10.00 -8.68
C ILE A 61 -20.45 -10.44 -9.96
N ILE A 62 -20.96 -11.67 -9.96
CA ILE A 62 -22.08 -12.00 -10.83
C ILE A 62 -23.30 -12.06 -9.92
N PHE A 63 -24.03 -10.95 -9.90
CA PHE A 63 -25.46 -10.97 -9.69
C PHE A 63 -26.05 -11.89 -10.78
N SER A 64 -26.26 -13.17 -10.49
CA SER A 64 -27.28 -13.92 -11.20
C SER A 64 -27.77 -15.06 -10.31
N THR A 65 -28.97 -14.82 -9.80
CA THR A 65 -29.99 -15.82 -9.51
C THR A 65 -29.79 -16.65 -8.24
N ILE A 66 -30.74 -16.44 -7.31
CA ILE A 66 -31.42 -17.43 -6.44
C ILE A 66 -30.61 -18.67 -6.04
#